data_AF-A0A4Q6AR02-F1
#
_entry.id   AF-A0A4Q6AR02-F1
#
_cell.length_a   1.000
_cell.length_b   1.000
_cell.length_c   1.000
_cell.angle_alpha   90.00
_cell.angle_beta   90.00
_cell.angle_gamma   90.00
#
_symmetry.space_group_name_H-M   'P 1'
#
loop_
_entity.id
_entity.type
_entity.pdbx_description
1 polymer ?
#
loop_
_entity_poly.entity_id
_entity_poly.type
_entity_poly.pdbx_seq_one_letter_code
_entity_poly.pdbx_strand_id
1 'polypeptide(L)'
;MAKIVTLTFNPCIDKNTTVNGVVPEKKMRCAKAGYGPGGGGINVSRALKSLGQTSTAIFPIGGYSGKFLQHLMTLEGVPFKNIETATHTRENFIVLDTASNLQYRFGMPGNYIEEEEWKA
;
A
#
# COMPACT_ATOMS: atom_id res chain seq x y z
N MET A 1 27.22 9.50 1.93
CA MET A 1 25.78 9.74 2.20
C MET A 1 25.35 8.87 3.37
N ALA A 2 24.46 9.38 4.23
CA ALA A 2 23.89 8.59 5.33
C ALA A 2 22.92 7.53 4.78
N LYS A 3 22.83 6.39 5.45
CA LYS A 3 21.85 5.34 5.09
C LYS A 3 20.46 5.81 5.52
N ILE A 4 19.51 5.83 4.58
CA ILE A 4 18.10 6.18 4.86
C ILE A 4 17.30 4.89 5.06
N VAL A 5 16.57 4.82 6.16
CA VAL A 5 15.63 3.73 6.45
C VAL A 5 14.26 4.35 6.71
N THR A 6 13.22 3.75 6.15
CA THR A 6 11.84 4.11 6.48
C THR A 6 11.15 2.93 7.16
N LEU A 7 10.27 3.22 8.12
CA LEU A 7 9.51 2.22 8.85
C LEU A 7 8.01 2.47 8.63
N THR A 8 7.26 1.42 8.33
CA THR A 8 5.81 1.48 8.16
C THR A 8 5.16 0.38 8.98
N PHE A 9 4.57 0.73 10.13
CA PHE A 9 3.86 -0.24 10.96
C PHE A 9 2.53 -0.70 10.35
N ASN A 10 1.90 0.14 9.53
CA ASN A 10 0.59 -0.15 8.94
C ASN A 10 0.62 -0.07 7.40
N PRO A 11 1.33 -0.99 6.73
CA PRO A 11 1.43 -1.01 5.27
C PRO A 11 0.11 -1.46 4.65
N CYS A 12 -0.07 -1.13 3.38
CA CYS A 12 -1.27 -1.49 2.63
C CYS A 12 -0.98 -1.68 1.15
N ILE A 13 -1.91 -2.32 0.45
CA ILE A 13 -2.00 -2.22 -1.00
C ILE A 13 -3.06 -1.16 -1.32
N ASP A 14 -2.68 -0.14 -2.09
CA ASP A 14 -3.62 0.86 -2.58
C ASP A 14 -4.20 0.37 -3.92
N LYS A 15 -5.47 -0.02 -3.92
CA LYS A 15 -6.21 -0.43 -5.11
C LYS A 15 -6.92 0.78 -5.70
N ASN A 16 -6.43 1.24 -6.85
CA ASN A 16 -6.91 2.43 -7.53
C ASN A 16 -7.77 2.02 -8.74
N THR A 17 -8.92 2.66 -8.92
CA THR A 17 -9.74 2.48 -10.13
C THR A 17 -10.52 3.75 -10.47
N THR A 18 -11.17 3.74 -11.61
CA THR A 18 -12.07 4.80 -12.06
C THR A 18 -13.47 4.26 -12.26
N VAL A 19 -14.47 5.12 -12.06
CA VAL A 19 -15.88 4.81 -12.30
C VAL A 19 -16.58 6.03 -12.87
N ASN A 20 -17.61 5.84 -13.69
CA ASN A 20 -18.43 6.94 -14.20
C ASN A 20 -19.68 7.11 -13.34
N GLY A 21 -19.61 7.98 -12.34
CA GLY A 21 -20.67 8.27 -11.38
C GLY A 21 -20.67 7.33 -10.18
N VAL A 22 -20.35 7.84 -9.00
CA VAL A 22 -20.57 7.10 -7.74
C VAL A 22 -22.01 7.25 -7.28
N VAL A 23 -22.76 6.14 -7.23
CA VAL A 23 -24.19 6.16 -6.88
C VAL A 23 -24.47 5.12 -5.78
N PRO A 24 -25.08 5.50 -4.65
CA PRO A 24 -25.45 4.56 -3.60
C PRO A 24 -26.47 3.52 -4.12
N GLU A 25 -26.47 2.34 -3.51
CA GLU A 25 -27.36 1.21 -3.85
C GLU A 25 -27.24 0.68 -5.30
N LYS A 26 -26.31 1.20 -6.11
CA LYS A 26 -26.07 0.72 -7.47
C LYS A 26 -24.76 -0.04 -7.57
N LYS A 27 -24.81 -1.19 -8.23
CA LYS A 27 -23.60 -1.91 -8.66
C LYS A 27 -22.89 -1.10 -9.73
N MET A 28 -21.79 -0.46 -9.35
CA MET A 28 -20.98 0.32 -10.27
C MET A 28 -19.93 -0.57 -10.95
N ARG A 29 -19.75 -0.39 -12.26
CA ARG A 29 -18.70 -1.08 -13.04
C ARG A 29 -17.47 -0.19 -13.09
N CYS A 30 -16.45 -0.57 -12.32
CA CYS A 30 -15.17 0.13 -12.31
C CYS A 30 -14.30 -0.32 -13.49
N ALA A 31 -13.34 0.52 -13.88
CA ALA A 31 -12.28 0.15 -14.81
C ALA A 31 -11.32 -0.89 -14.18
N LYS A 32 -10.40 -1.41 -15.00
CA LYS A 32 -9.33 -2.29 -14.52
C LYS A 32 -8.57 -1.57 -13.40
N ALA A 33 -8.45 -2.23 -12.24
CA ALA A 33 -7.76 -1.64 -11.11
C ALA A 33 -6.25 -1.63 -11.31
N GLY A 34 -5.61 -0.55 -10.89
CA GLY A 34 -4.17 -0.46 -10.63
C GLY A 34 -3.89 -0.76 -9.16
N TYR A 35 -2.70 -1.29 -8.88
CA TYR A 35 -2.28 -1.66 -7.53
C TYR A 35 -0.94 -1.00 -7.25
N GLY A 36 -0.81 -0.38 -6.09
CA GLY A 36 0.42 0.26 -5.65
C GLY A 36 0.76 -0.10 -4.21
N PRO A 37 2.05 -0.18 -3.85
CA PRO A 37 2.47 -0.32 -2.47
C PRO A 37 2.18 0.99 -1.71
N GLY A 38 1.51 0.87 -0.56
CA GLY A 38 1.02 1.99 0.22
C GLY A 38 1.42 1.93 1.69
N GLY A 39 1.38 3.08 2.35
CA GLY A 39 1.81 3.28 3.73
C GLY A 39 2.84 4.40 3.84
N GLY A 40 2.90 5.10 4.97
CA GLY A 40 3.68 6.33 5.12
C GLY A 40 5.16 6.18 4.75
N GLY A 41 5.88 5.30 5.43
CA GLY A 41 7.31 5.07 5.17
C GLY A 41 7.58 4.43 3.81
N ILE A 42 6.68 3.56 3.33
CA ILE A 42 6.73 3.00 1.97
C ILE A 42 6.67 4.13 0.94
N ASN A 43 5.69 5.03 1.04
CA ASN A 43 5.53 6.17 0.13
C ASN A 43 6.71 7.13 0.18
N VAL A 44 7.32 7.36 1.36
CA VAL A 44 8.58 8.12 1.47
C VAL A 44 9.71 7.43 0.69
N SER A 45 9.88 6.12 0.84
CA SER A 45 10.92 5.38 0.10
C SER A 45 10.70 5.40 -1.42
N ARG A 46 9.44 5.32 -1.86
CA ARG A 46 9.07 5.47 -3.29
C ARG A 46 9.40 6.86 -3.82
N ALA A 47 9.11 7.91 -3.04
CA ALA A 47 9.43 9.28 -3.39
C ALA A 47 10.95 9.53 -3.41
N LEU A 48 11.71 8.98 -2.47
CA LEU A 48 13.18 9.06 -2.49
C LEU A 48 13.75 8.41 -3.74
N LYS A 49 13.23 7.23 -4.13
CA LYS A 49 13.63 6.57 -5.37
C LYS A 49 13.38 7.43 -6.60
N SER A 50 12.20 8.06 -6.73
CA SER A 50 11.90 8.91 -7.89
C SER A 50 12.78 10.15 -7.96
N LEU A 51 13.31 10.60 -6.82
CA LEU A 51 14.29 11.69 -6.70
C LEU A 51 15.75 11.21 -6.86
N GLY A 52 15.98 9.97 -7.26
CA GLY A 52 17.32 9.40 -7.46
C GLY A 52 18.08 9.08 -6.16
N GLN A 53 17.39 9.04 -5.02
CA GLN A 53 17.94 8.65 -3.73
C GLN A 53 17.57 7.19 -3.41
N THR A 54 18.33 6.56 -2.53
CA THR A 54 18.07 5.18 -2.10
C THR A 54 17.76 5.13 -0.61
N SER A 55 16.72 4.39 -0.26
CA SER A 55 16.35 4.04 1.12
C SER A 55 15.97 2.57 1.21
N THR A 56 16.01 2.01 2.42
CA THR A 56 15.45 0.68 2.70
C THR A 56 14.13 0.85 3.45
N ALA A 57 13.03 0.36 2.85
CA ALA A 57 11.72 0.34 3.50
C ALA A 57 11.57 -0.90 4.38
N ILE A 58 11.21 -0.72 5.64
CA ILE A 58 10.91 -1.79 6.60
C ILE A 58 9.42 -1.77 6.91
N PHE A 59 8.75 -2.92 6.79
CA PHE A 59 7.31 -3.04 7.02
C PHE A 59 6.88 -4.50 7.25
N PRO A 60 5.81 -4.74 8.02
CA PRO A 60 5.23 -6.06 8.17
C PRO A 60 4.48 -6.50 6.91
N ILE A 61 4.44 -7.79 6.62
CA ILE A 61 3.56 -8.37 5.62
C ILE A 61 2.89 -9.61 6.20
N GLY A 62 1.66 -9.89 5.77
CA GLY A 62 1.03 -11.14 6.13
C GLY A 62 0.04 -11.61 5.07
N GLY A 63 -0.13 -12.93 4.99
CA GLY A 63 -1.05 -13.55 4.05
C GLY A 63 -0.74 -13.35 2.58
N TYR A 64 -1.74 -13.61 1.73
CA TYR A 64 -1.60 -13.45 0.28
C TYR A 64 -1.41 -11.99 -0.13
N SER A 65 -2.09 -11.06 0.55
CA SER A 65 -2.01 -9.63 0.28
C SER A 65 -0.63 -9.08 0.64
N GLY A 66 -0.01 -9.57 1.72
CA GLY A 66 1.37 -9.26 2.06
C GLY A 66 2.38 -9.70 1.00
N LYS A 67 2.24 -10.93 0.48
CA LYS A 67 3.07 -11.42 -0.64
C LYS A 67 2.87 -10.59 -1.91
N PHE A 68 1.64 -10.15 -2.17
CA PHE A 68 1.37 -9.26 -3.30
C PHE A 68 1.99 -7.88 -3.11
N LEU A 69 1.95 -7.32 -1.90
CA LEU A 69 2.68 -6.08 -1.56
C LEU A 69 4.19 -6.24 -1.79
N GLN A 70 4.77 -7.35 -1.35
CA GLN A 70 6.19 -7.66 -1.59
C GLN A 70 6.51 -7.67 -3.09
N HIS A 71 5.67 -8.33 -3.89
CA HIS A 71 5.82 -8.35 -5.34
C HIS A 71 5.76 -6.95 -5.97
N LEU A 72 4.81 -6.10 -5.54
CA LEU A 72 4.70 -4.71 -6.01
C LEU A 72 5.96 -3.89 -5.67
N MET A 73 6.50 -4.06 -4.47
CA MET A 73 7.75 -3.40 -4.05
C MET A 73 8.95 -3.86 -4.91
N THR A 74 9.01 -5.15 -5.27
CA THR A 74 10.02 -5.68 -6.19
C THR A 74 9.89 -5.07 -7.59
N LEU A 75 8.68 -4.99 -8.13
CA LEU A 75 8.42 -4.38 -9.45
C LEU A 75 8.82 -2.89 -9.46
N GLU A 76 8.51 -2.17 -8.39
CA GLU A 76 8.92 -0.77 -8.24
C GLU A 76 10.41 -0.61 -7.94
N GLY A 77 11.15 -1.70 -7.69
CA GLY A 77 12.58 -1.72 -7.40
C GLY A 77 13.01 -0.83 -6.23
N VAL A 78 12.16 -0.71 -5.21
CA VAL A 78 12.48 -0.02 -3.95
C VAL A 78 13.11 -1.04 -3.01
N PRO A 79 14.32 -0.84 -2.47
CA PRO A 79 14.89 -1.78 -1.51
C PRO A 79 14.02 -1.90 -0.25
N PHE A 80 13.79 -3.13 0.22
CA PHE A 80 12.98 -3.37 1.40
C PHE A 80 13.46 -4.54 2.26
N LYS A 81 13.01 -4.56 3.50
CA LYS A 81 13.01 -5.71 4.40
C LYS A 81 11.61 -5.87 4.97
N ASN A 82 11.02 -7.04 4.76
CA ASN A 82 9.71 -7.36 5.32
C ASN A 82 9.84 -8.14 6.64
N ILE A 83 8.79 -8.08 7.45
CA ILE A 83 8.63 -8.86 8.68
C ILE A 83 7.32 -9.65 8.52
N GLU A 84 7.37 -10.97 8.63
CA GLU A 84 6.16 -11.79 8.47
C GLU A 84 5.24 -11.62 9.69
N THR A 85 3.94 -11.47 9.45
CA THR A 85 2.89 -11.37 10.46
C THR A 85 1.73 -12.31 10.14
N ALA A 86 1.03 -12.78 11.17
CA ALA A 86 -0.13 -13.65 11.05
C ALA A 86 -1.32 -12.94 10.36
N THR A 87 -1.44 -11.62 10.51
CA THR A 87 -2.55 -10.84 9.96
C THR A 87 -2.30 -10.42 8.52
N HIS A 88 -3.31 -10.60 7.65
CA HIS A 88 -3.22 -10.26 6.24
C HIS A 88 -3.03 -8.76 6.01
N THR A 89 -2.03 -8.33 5.26
CA THR A 89 -1.83 -6.91 4.91
C THR A 89 -3.12 -6.30 4.34
N ARG A 90 -3.57 -5.16 4.87
CA ARG A 90 -4.82 -4.52 4.46
C ARG A 90 -4.75 -3.97 3.03
N GLU A 91 -5.91 -3.80 2.43
CA GLU A 91 -6.08 -3.12 1.14
C GLU A 91 -6.91 -1.86 1.33
N ASN A 92 -6.50 -0.75 0.70
CA ASN A 92 -7.34 0.43 0.56
C ASN A 92 -8.01 0.41 -0.80
N PHE A 93 -9.15 1.08 -0.90
CA PHE A 93 -9.84 1.27 -2.16
C PHE A 93 -9.95 2.75 -2.49
N ILE A 94 -9.43 3.14 -3.65
CA ILE A 94 -9.42 4.51 -4.11
C ILE A 94 -10.14 4.56 -5.45
N VAL A 95 -11.18 5.38 -5.52
CA VAL A 95 -12.03 5.51 -6.70
C VAL A 95 -12.00 6.96 -7.16
N LEU A 96 -11.58 7.19 -8.39
CA LEU A 96 -11.83 8.44 -9.09
C LEU A 96 -13.16 8.34 -9.83
N ASP A 97 -14.11 9.18 -9.46
CA ASP A 97 -15.35 9.36 -10.21
C ASP A 97 -15.09 10.31 -11.38
N THR A 98 -15.16 9.79 -12.60
CA THR A 98 -14.90 10.57 -13.82
C THR A 98 -16.05 11.51 -14.19
N ALA A 99 -17.24 11.33 -13.63
CA ALA A 99 -18.37 12.23 -13.86
C ALA A 99 -18.22 13.54 -13.07
N SER A 100 -17.75 13.43 -11.82
CA SER A 100 -17.60 14.55 -10.89
C SER A 100 -16.14 15.02 -10.74
N ASN A 101 -15.17 14.25 -11.23
CA ASN A 101 -13.74 14.43 -11.02
C ASN A 101 -13.33 14.45 -9.53
N LEU A 102 -14.13 13.80 -8.67
CA LEU A 102 -13.87 13.65 -7.24
C LEU A 102 -13.25 12.29 -6.93
N GLN A 103 -12.38 12.27 -5.91
CA GLN A 103 -11.77 11.05 -5.43
C GLN A 103 -12.38 10.61 -4.10
N TYR A 104 -12.73 9.33 -4.03
CA TYR A 104 -13.19 8.65 -2.83
C TYR A 104 -12.09 7.72 -2.33
N ARG A 105 -11.66 7.88 -1.08
CA ARG A 105 -10.53 7.15 -0.50
C ARG A 105 -11.02 6.37 0.71
N PHE A 106 -11.20 5.07 0.54
CA PHE A 106 -11.63 4.16 1.59
C PHE A 106 -10.40 3.53 2.24
N GLY A 107 -10.08 3.98 3.45
CA GLY A 107 -8.96 3.49 4.24
C GLY A 107 -9.41 2.39 5.20
N MET A 108 -8.79 1.23 5.10
CA MET A 108 -9.06 0.12 6.01
C MET A 108 -8.16 0.28 7.26
N PRO A 109 -8.61 -0.14 8.45
CA PRO A 109 -7.76 -0.08 9.64
C PRO A 109 -6.55 -0.98 9.47
N GLY A 110 -5.46 -0.61 10.15
CA GLY A 110 -4.31 -1.50 10.29
C GLY A 110 -4.67 -2.71 11.13
N ASN A 111 -3.95 -3.80 10.91
CA ASN A 111 -4.07 -4.96 11.76
C ASN A 111 -3.19 -4.82 12.99
N TYR A 112 -3.56 -5.61 14.00
CA TYR A 112 -2.72 -5.83 15.16
C TYR A 112 -1.44 -6.58 14.75
N ILE A 113 -0.33 -6.21 15.39
CA ILE A 113 0.96 -6.90 15.30
C ILE A 113 1.20 -7.49 16.69
N GLU A 114 1.38 -8.81 16.75
CA GLU A 114 1.59 -9.52 18.00
C GLU A 114 2.97 -9.20 18.60
N GLU A 115 3.10 -9.36 19.91
CA GLU A 115 4.34 -8.98 20.61
C GLU A 115 5.58 -9.73 20.11
N GLU A 116 5.38 -11.00 19.77
CA GLU A 116 6.42 -11.88 19.21
C GLU A 116 6.88 -11.39 17.83
N GLU A 117 5.97 -10.81 17.04
CA GLU A 117 6.25 -10.40 15.65
C GLU A 117 7.10 -9.13 15.57
N TRP A 118 6.94 -8.17 16.49
CA TRP A 118 7.77 -6.96 16.50
C TRP A 118 9.10 -7.11 17.25
N LYS A 119 9.27 -8.21 17.99
CA LYS A 119 10.52 -8.56 18.69
C LYS A 119 11.43 -9.51 17.89
N ALA A 120 10.92 -10.14 16.84
CA ALA A 120 11.65 -11.05 15.95
C ALA A 120 12.64 -10.32 15.02
#